data_AF-A0A519ESN0-F1
#
_entry.id   AF-A0A519ESN0-F1
#
_cell.length_a   1.000
_cell.length_b   1.000
_cell.length_c   1.000
_cell.angle_alpha   90.00
_cell.angle_beta   90.00
_cell.angle_gamma   90.00
#
_symmetry.space_group_name_H-M   'P 1'
#
loop_
_entity.id
_entity.type
_entity.pdbx_description
1 polymer ?
#
loop_
_entity_poly.entity_id
_entity_poly.type
_entity_poly.pdbx_seq_one_letter_code
_entity_poly.pdbx_strand_id
1 'polypeptide(L)'
;FGPKNIITAVAHGHEAAVSIALLLGGQDPRQRLPPPTNLMSQKMGIHEWSYDNDTSLDVRYKVPWAKAETALASIRVEVELGFDAATAFKEAQRCLNCDVQTVFNQSTCIECDACVDICPMDCISFTADGEEADLRGRLKAPALNLAQDLYVSGALKTGRVMVKDEDVCLHCGLCAERCPTGAWDMQKYLFKTAMAESAKRPGRARPALEVAA
;
A
#
# COMPACT_ATOMS: atom_id res chain seq x y z
N PHE A 1 -8.16 -6.33 -26.94
CA PHE A 1 -7.73 -7.44 -26.06
C PHE A 1 -6.93 -8.44 -26.89
N GLY A 2 -5.87 -9.04 -26.33
CA GLY A 2 -4.93 -9.93 -27.01
C GLY A 2 -4.28 -10.92 -26.03
N PRO A 3 -3.31 -11.74 -26.44
CA PRO A 3 -2.68 -12.73 -25.57
C PRO A 3 -2.04 -12.05 -24.35
N LYS A 4 -2.37 -12.55 -23.16
CA LYS A 4 -1.84 -12.11 -21.86
C LYS A 4 -1.51 -13.32 -20.98
N ASN A 5 -0.78 -13.09 -19.90
CA ASN A 5 -0.45 -14.13 -18.94
C ASN A 5 -1.69 -14.66 -18.18
N ILE A 6 -1.54 -15.80 -17.53
CA ILE A 6 -2.63 -16.48 -16.80
C ILE A 6 -3.23 -15.62 -15.69
N ILE A 7 -2.39 -14.82 -15.00
CA ILE A 7 -2.83 -13.90 -13.93
C ILE A 7 -3.86 -12.90 -14.50
N THR A 8 -3.54 -12.32 -15.66
CA THR A 8 -4.45 -11.37 -16.31
C THR A 8 -5.71 -12.06 -16.82
N ALA A 9 -5.61 -13.30 -17.30
CA ALA A 9 -6.77 -14.06 -17.73
C ALA A 9 -7.75 -14.33 -16.56
N VAL A 10 -7.23 -14.71 -15.38
CA VAL A 10 -8.02 -14.90 -14.17
C VAL A 10 -8.68 -13.59 -13.74
N ALA A 11 -7.93 -12.48 -13.70
CA ALA A 11 -8.46 -11.16 -13.36
C ALA A 11 -9.63 -10.74 -14.29
N HIS A 12 -9.44 -10.89 -15.61
CA HIS A 12 -10.51 -10.62 -16.58
C HIS A 12 -11.72 -11.54 -16.39
N GLY A 13 -11.52 -12.80 -15.98
CA GLY A 13 -12.61 -13.73 -15.66
C GLY A 13 -13.50 -13.22 -14.53
N HIS A 14 -12.91 -12.69 -13.46
CA HIS A 14 -13.64 -12.06 -12.36
C HIS A 14 -14.40 -10.81 -12.81
N GLU A 15 -13.76 -9.94 -13.60
CA GLU A 15 -14.40 -8.73 -14.15
C GLU A 15 -15.56 -9.04 -15.10
N ALA A 16 -15.42 -10.08 -15.93
CA ALA A 16 -16.48 -10.57 -16.80
C ALA A 16 -17.66 -11.09 -15.99
N ALA A 17 -17.39 -11.86 -14.93
CA ALA A 17 -18.43 -12.36 -14.02
C ALA A 17 -19.21 -11.22 -13.34
N VAL A 18 -18.54 -10.13 -12.93
CA VAL A 18 -19.20 -8.91 -12.42
C VAL A 18 -20.11 -8.30 -13.48
N SER A 19 -19.62 -8.16 -14.71
CA SER A 19 -20.39 -7.56 -15.82
C SER A 19 -21.63 -8.39 -16.17
N ILE A 20 -21.50 -9.73 -16.18
CA ILE A 20 -22.62 -10.66 -16.40
C ILE A 20 -23.64 -10.55 -15.28
N ALA A 21 -23.19 -10.48 -14.02
CA ALA A 21 -24.09 -10.32 -12.88
C ALA A 21 -24.88 -8.99 -12.93
N LEU A 22 -24.25 -7.88 -13.32
CA LEU A 22 -24.91 -6.59 -13.52
C LEU A 22 -25.97 -6.68 -14.63
N LEU A 23 -25.62 -7.28 -15.77
CA LEU A 23 -26.55 -7.45 -16.90
C LEU A 23 -27.77 -8.27 -16.50
N LEU A 24 -27.57 -9.40 -15.82
CA LEU A 24 -28.66 -10.26 -15.33
C LEU A 24 -29.50 -9.58 -14.23
N GLY A 25 -28.93 -8.61 -13.52
CA GLY A 25 -29.61 -7.78 -12.54
C GLY A 25 -30.29 -6.53 -13.10
N GLY A 26 -30.28 -6.32 -14.42
CA GLY A 26 -30.87 -5.13 -15.08
C GLY A 26 -30.07 -3.83 -14.90
N GLN A 27 -28.80 -3.91 -14.51
CA GLN A 27 -27.90 -2.77 -14.34
C GLN A 27 -26.99 -2.60 -15.57
N ASP A 28 -26.38 -1.42 -15.74
CA ASP A 28 -25.44 -1.18 -16.86
C ASP A 28 -24.11 -1.94 -16.63
N PRO A 29 -23.77 -2.93 -17.49
CA PRO A 29 -22.53 -3.70 -17.33
C PRO A 29 -21.25 -2.89 -17.50
N ARG A 30 -21.34 -1.65 -18.02
CA ARG A 30 -20.21 -0.72 -18.14
C ARG A 30 -19.89 -0.01 -16.82
N GLN A 31 -20.84 0.02 -15.88
CA GLN A 31 -20.66 0.63 -14.56
C GLN A 31 -20.18 -0.41 -13.54
N ARG A 32 -18.96 -0.93 -13.75
CA ARG A 32 -18.35 -1.90 -12.84
C ARG A 32 -18.08 -1.23 -11.49
N LEU A 33 -18.48 -1.89 -10.39
CA LEU A 33 -18.21 -1.37 -9.05
C LEU A 33 -16.69 -1.32 -8.82
N PRO A 34 -16.17 -0.23 -8.23
CA PRO A 34 -14.79 -0.21 -7.79
C PRO A 34 -14.57 -1.26 -6.68
N PRO A 35 -13.34 -1.79 -6.57
CA PRO A 35 -12.98 -2.67 -5.47
C PRO A 35 -13.21 -1.95 -4.12
N PRO A 36 -13.90 -2.57 -3.14
CA PRO A 36 -13.97 -1.99 -1.82
C PRO A 36 -12.57 -1.96 -1.18
N THR A 37 -12.18 -0.78 -0.73
CA THR A 37 -10.94 -0.53 -0.01
C THR A 37 -11.25 -0.16 1.43
N ASN A 38 -10.46 -0.64 2.38
CA ASN A 38 -10.58 -0.23 3.77
C ASN A 38 -9.19 0.10 4.33
N LEU A 39 -9.12 1.18 5.11
CA LEU A 39 -7.96 1.54 5.91
C LEU A 39 -8.33 1.31 7.37
N MET A 40 -7.50 0.56 8.08
CA MET A 40 -7.69 0.31 9.51
C MET A 40 -6.44 0.75 10.26
N SER A 41 -6.62 1.61 11.26
CA SER A 41 -5.52 2.04 12.13
C SER A 41 -4.90 0.82 12.79
N GLN A 42 -3.59 0.73 12.66
CA GLN A 42 -2.79 -0.23 13.39
C GLN A 42 -2.05 0.59 14.43
N LYS A 43 -2.64 0.74 15.63
CA LYS A 43 -1.94 1.39 16.74
C LYS A 43 -0.79 0.47 17.16
N MET A 44 0.44 0.94 17.00
CA MET A 44 1.65 0.17 17.26
C MET A 44 2.48 0.97 18.26
N GLY A 45 2.81 0.38 19.41
CA GLY A 45 3.74 0.97 20.36
C GLY A 45 5.20 0.72 19.91
N ILE A 46 6.12 1.50 20.49
CA ILE A 46 7.60 1.43 20.31
C ILE A 46 8.20 0.00 20.33
N HIS A 47 7.56 -0.97 21.01
CA HIS A 47 8.02 -2.36 21.12
C HIS A 47 7.08 -3.38 20.45
N GLU A 48 6.06 -2.91 19.74
CA GLU A 48 4.96 -3.72 19.19
C GLU A 48 4.86 -3.56 17.66
N TRP A 49 5.94 -3.14 17.02
CA TRP A 49 6.05 -3.26 15.57
C TRP A 49 5.86 -4.72 15.20
N SER A 50 4.78 -5.03 14.48
CA SER A 50 4.43 -6.38 14.05
C SER A 50 5.40 -6.93 12.99
N TYR A 51 6.38 -6.12 12.57
CA TYR A 51 7.34 -6.40 11.52
C TYR A 51 8.62 -5.58 11.74
N ASP A 52 9.78 -6.18 11.44
CA ASP A 52 11.04 -5.45 11.31
C ASP A 52 10.97 -4.53 10.09
N ASN A 53 11.52 -3.32 10.21
CA ASN A 53 11.55 -2.34 9.11
C ASN A 53 12.99 -2.04 8.64
N ASP A 54 13.92 -2.96 8.88
CA ASP A 54 15.29 -2.83 8.39
C ASP A 54 15.37 -3.25 6.92
N THR A 55 16.00 -2.40 6.09
CA THR A 55 16.15 -2.68 4.66
C THR A 55 17.36 -3.58 4.43
N SER A 56 17.13 -4.84 4.05
CA SER A 56 18.22 -5.74 3.67
C SER A 56 18.85 -5.32 2.34
N LEU A 57 20.18 -5.16 2.33
CA LEU A 57 20.99 -4.90 1.14
C LEU A 57 21.34 -6.18 0.36
N ASP A 58 20.96 -7.36 0.87
CA ASP A 58 21.27 -8.62 0.24
C ASP A 58 20.53 -8.77 -1.09
N VAL A 59 21.15 -9.44 -2.06
CA VAL A 59 20.44 -9.81 -3.29
C VAL A 59 19.37 -10.84 -2.97
N ARG A 60 18.22 -10.79 -3.65
CA ARG A 60 17.17 -11.81 -3.52
C ARG A 60 17.75 -13.20 -3.79
N TYR A 61 17.53 -14.15 -2.88
CA TYR A 61 17.98 -15.52 -3.09
C TYR A 61 17.23 -16.14 -4.27
N LYS A 62 17.94 -16.94 -5.07
CA LYS A 62 17.31 -17.66 -6.17
C LYS A 62 16.52 -18.83 -5.62
N VAL A 63 15.24 -18.93 -5.99
CA VAL A 63 14.39 -20.07 -5.65
C VAL A 63 15.01 -21.33 -6.26
N PRO A 64 15.26 -22.38 -5.47
CA PRO A 64 15.71 -23.67 -5.97
C PRO A 64 14.76 -24.22 -7.03
N TRP A 65 15.32 -24.68 -8.15
CA TRP A 65 14.55 -25.27 -9.24
C TRP A 65 14.83 -26.77 -9.37
N ALA A 66 13.82 -27.51 -9.81
CA ALA A 66 14.01 -28.86 -10.30
C ALA A 66 14.93 -28.86 -11.54
N LYS A 67 15.61 -29.98 -11.77
CA LYS A 67 16.42 -30.15 -12.99
C LYS A 67 15.52 -30.03 -14.23
N ALA A 68 15.98 -29.30 -15.23
CA ALA A 68 15.20 -28.98 -16.42
C ALA A 68 14.74 -30.26 -17.15
N GLU A 69 15.57 -31.29 -17.22
CA GLU A 69 15.25 -32.55 -17.87
C GLU A 69 14.05 -33.24 -17.20
N THR A 70 14.02 -33.24 -15.86
CA THR A 70 12.94 -33.84 -15.08
C THR A 70 11.64 -33.03 -15.18
N ALA A 71 11.74 -31.70 -15.13
CA ALA A 71 10.59 -30.81 -15.25
C ALA A 71 9.94 -30.89 -16.65
N LEU A 72 10.76 -30.99 -17.70
CA LEU A 72 10.26 -31.11 -19.08
C LEU A 72 9.69 -32.50 -19.39
N ALA A 73 10.16 -33.54 -18.70
CA ALA A 73 9.67 -34.91 -18.89
C ALA A 73 8.25 -35.14 -18.34
N SER A 74 7.77 -34.32 -17.40
CA SER A 74 6.46 -34.50 -16.77
C SER A 74 5.89 -33.20 -16.24
N ILE A 75 4.69 -32.85 -16.70
CA ILE A 75 3.90 -31.71 -16.20
C ILE A 75 3.51 -31.85 -14.71
N ARG A 76 3.68 -33.03 -14.10
CA ARG A 76 3.41 -33.25 -12.68
C ARG A 76 4.54 -32.81 -11.75
N VAL A 77 5.69 -32.45 -12.30
CA VAL A 77 6.86 -32.03 -11.51
C VAL A 77 6.81 -30.51 -11.35
N GLU A 78 6.85 -30.04 -10.12
CA GLU A 78 6.96 -28.62 -9.82
C GLU A 78 8.35 -28.11 -10.24
N VAL A 79 8.37 -26.99 -10.97
CA VAL A 79 9.62 -26.36 -11.43
C VAL A 79 10.30 -25.65 -10.27
N GLU A 80 9.55 -24.86 -9.51
CA GLU A 80 10.03 -24.14 -8.33
C GLU A 80 9.82 -25.01 -7.10
N LEU A 81 10.92 -25.39 -6.43
CA LEU A 81 10.88 -26.27 -5.26
C LEU A 81 10.66 -25.49 -3.94
N GLY A 82 10.59 -24.16 -4.03
CA GLY A 82 10.49 -23.28 -2.86
C GLY A 82 11.79 -23.21 -2.05
N PHE A 83 11.76 -22.39 -1.00
CA PHE A 83 12.86 -22.26 -0.05
C PHE A 83 12.70 -23.26 1.10
N ASP A 84 13.82 -23.65 1.72
CA ASP A 84 13.78 -24.26 3.05
C ASP A 84 13.25 -23.26 4.09
N ALA A 85 12.78 -23.75 5.23
CA ALA A 85 12.13 -22.93 6.24
C ALA A 85 12.99 -21.76 6.75
N ALA A 86 14.31 -21.95 6.87
CA ALA A 86 15.19 -20.90 7.37
C ALA A 86 15.39 -19.79 6.34
N THR A 87 15.60 -20.15 5.07
CA THR A 87 15.69 -19.18 3.97
C THR A 87 14.36 -18.48 3.74
N ALA A 88 13.23 -19.21 3.80
CA ALA A 88 11.90 -18.65 3.66
C ALA A 88 11.59 -17.59 4.73
N PHE A 89 11.95 -17.87 5.99
CA PHE A 89 11.75 -16.93 7.09
C PHE A 89 12.55 -15.64 6.88
N LYS A 90 13.84 -15.75 6.52
CA LYS A 90 14.70 -14.60 6.23
C LYS A 90 14.19 -13.77 5.06
N GLU A 91 13.74 -14.42 3.98
CA GLU A 91 13.18 -13.72 2.83
C GLU A 91 11.83 -13.05 3.15
N ALA A 92 11.00 -13.63 4.01
CA ALA A 92 9.75 -13.04 4.46
C ALA A 92 9.96 -11.79 5.33
N GLN A 93 11.02 -11.77 6.16
CA GLN A 93 11.39 -10.59 6.96
C GLN A 93 11.80 -9.37 6.12
N ARG A 94 12.03 -9.55 4.81
CA ARG A 94 12.34 -8.44 3.89
C ARG A 94 11.08 -7.74 3.34
N CYS A 95 9.90 -8.07 3.85
CA CYS A 95 8.65 -7.42 3.45
C CYS A 95 8.73 -5.91 3.70
N LEU A 96 8.46 -5.11 2.67
CA LEU A 96 8.45 -3.64 2.75
C LEU A 96 7.12 -3.06 3.28
N ASN A 97 6.21 -3.92 3.77
CA ASN A 97 4.91 -3.52 4.36
C ASN A 97 4.12 -2.55 3.47
N CYS A 98 4.11 -2.80 2.17
CA CYS A 98 3.41 -1.96 1.19
C CYS A 98 1.88 -1.91 1.40
N ASP A 99 1.34 -2.79 2.24
CA ASP A 99 -0.06 -2.77 2.70
C ASP A 99 -0.27 -1.83 3.89
N VAL A 100 0.75 -1.11 4.38
CA VAL A 100 0.64 -0.12 5.45
C VAL A 100 0.89 1.26 4.86
N GLN A 101 -0.02 2.20 5.13
CA GLN A 101 -0.02 3.54 4.55
C GLN A 101 0.15 4.59 5.65
N THR A 102 1.01 5.59 5.39
CA THR A 102 1.14 6.76 6.27
C THR A 102 -0.04 7.70 6.05
N VAL A 103 -0.92 7.85 7.04
CA VAL A 103 -2.13 8.69 6.95
C VAL A 103 -2.00 9.88 7.89
N PHE A 104 -2.24 11.09 7.35
CA PHE A 104 -2.22 12.32 8.13
C PHE A 104 -3.63 12.80 8.49
N ASN A 105 -3.87 13.01 9.79
CA ASN A 105 -5.06 13.64 10.33
C ASN A 105 -4.76 15.10 10.72
N GLN A 106 -5.12 16.02 9.83
CA GLN A 106 -4.98 17.46 10.03
C GLN A 106 -5.70 18.01 11.27
N SER A 107 -6.81 17.38 11.70
CA SER A 107 -7.63 17.89 12.81
C SER A 107 -6.94 17.75 14.18
N THR A 108 -6.04 16.77 14.32
CA THR A 108 -5.30 16.50 15.56
C THR A 108 -3.88 17.07 15.53
N CYS A 109 -3.43 17.61 14.39
CA CYS A 109 -2.13 18.25 14.28
C CYS A 109 -2.07 19.53 15.12
N ILE A 110 -0.97 19.69 15.86
CA ILE A 110 -0.64 20.89 16.65
C ILE A 110 0.59 21.62 16.12
N GLU A 111 1.12 21.18 14.97
CA GLU A 111 2.26 21.82 14.29
C GLU A 111 3.51 21.95 15.18
N CYS A 112 3.84 20.87 15.92
CA CYS A 112 5.02 20.81 16.79
C CYS A 112 6.32 20.43 16.07
N ASP A 113 6.28 20.23 14.75
CA ASP A 113 7.40 19.86 13.87
C ASP A 113 8.14 18.55 14.20
N ALA A 114 7.67 17.78 15.19
CA ALA A 114 8.34 16.56 15.62
C ALA A 114 8.45 15.48 14.51
N CYS A 115 7.46 15.42 13.59
CA CYS A 115 7.50 14.53 12.43
C CYS A 115 8.47 14.98 11.33
N VAL A 116 8.72 16.29 11.24
CA VAL A 116 9.68 16.89 10.32
C VAL A 116 11.11 16.58 10.79
N ASP A 117 11.35 16.68 12.10
CA ASP A 117 12.68 16.47 12.69
C ASP A 117 13.13 15.01 12.71
N ILE A 118 12.20 14.06 12.89
CA ILE A 118 12.54 12.62 12.95
C ILE A 118 12.70 11.98 11.56
N CYS A 119 12.26 12.66 10.50
CA CYS A 119 12.23 12.07 9.17
C CYS A 119 13.66 11.91 8.62
N PRO A 120 14.14 10.68 8.35
CA PRO A 120 15.51 10.47 7.86
C PRO A 120 15.73 10.97 6.43
N MET A 121 14.64 11.22 5.69
CA MET A 121 14.65 11.64 4.29
C MET A 121 14.23 13.10 4.10
N ASP A 122 13.96 13.84 5.20
CA ASP A 122 13.47 15.23 5.15
C ASP A 122 12.21 15.40 4.25
N CYS A 123 11.40 14.34 4.10
CA CYS A 123 10.30 14.30 3.14
C CYS A 123 9.04 15.04 3.60
N ILE A 124 8.96 15.53 4.83
CA ILE A 124 7.80 16.25 5.39
C ILE A 124 8.18 17.71 5.64
N SER A 125 7.31 18.64 5.24
CA SER A 125 7.50 20.08 5.43
C SER A 125 6.17 20.75 5.81
N PHE A 126 6.22 21.73 6.72
CA PHE A 126 5.10 22.63 6.98
C PHE A 126 5.39 23.98 6.33
N THR A 127 4.57 24.41 5.37
CA THR A 127 4.83 25.61 4.58
C THR A 127 3.53 26.31 4.19
N ALA A 128 3.59 27.53 3.67
CA ALA A 128 2.40 28.20 3.15
C ALA A 128 1.83 27.42 1.95
N ASP A 129 0.51 27.39 1.78
CA ASP A 129 -0.10 26.76 0.61
C ASP A 129 0.30 27.48 -0.69
N GLY A 130 0.15 26.82 -1.84
CA GLY A 130 0.48 27.40 -3.13
C GLY A 130 0.43 26.41 -4.29
N GLU A 131 0.73 26.91 -5.49
CA GLU A 131 0.86 26.07 -6.68
C GLU A 131 1.97 25.03 -6.51
N GLU A 132 1.76 23.82 -7.01
CA GLU A 132 2.67 22.68 -6.77
C GLU A 132 4.12 22.98 -7.22
N ALA A 133 4.27 23.64 -8.37
CA ALA A 133 5.59 24.00 -8.90
C ALA A 133 6.38 24.92 -7.95
N ASP A 134 5.69 25.81 -7.23
CA ASP A 134 6.29 26.65 -6.19
C ASP A 134 6.53 25.87 -4.89
N LEU A 135 5.55 25.05 -4.47
CA LEU A 135 5.66 24.21 -3.27
C LEU A 135 6.92 23.33 -3.31
N ARG A 136 7.17 22.64 -4.44
CA ARG A 136 8.34 21.76 -4.64
C ARG A 136 9.67 22.48 -4.39
N GLY A 137 9.75 23.78 -4.66
CA GLY A 137 10.94 24.60 -4.41
C GLY A 137 11.13 25.02 -2.95
N ARG A 138 10.10 24.87 -2.09
CA ARG A 138 10.10 25.27 -0.67
C ARG A 138 10.22 24.10 0.30
N LEU A 139 10.19 22.86 -0.19
CA LEU A 139 10.31 21.65 0.65
C LEU A 139 11.74 21.47 1.15
N LYS A 140 11.89 20.80 2.30
CA LYS A 140 13.22 20.49 2.86
C LYS A 140 14.04 19.60 1.91
N ALA A 141 13.44 18.53 1.39
CA ALA A 141 14.04 17.67 0.37
C ALA A 141 13.62 18.14 -1.04
N PRO A 142 14.52 18.16 -2.03
CA PRO A 142 14.16 18.52 -3.41
C PRO A 142 13.19 17.52 -4.05
N ALA A 143 11.94 17.94 -4.29
CA ALA A 143 10.92 17.12 -4.93
C ALA A 143 10.99 17.19 -6.47
N LEU A 144 12.00 16.55 -7.04
CA LEU A 144 12.33 16.62 -8.47
C LEU A 144 11.47 15.71 -9.36
N ASN A 145 10.85 14.67 -8.79
CA ASN A 145 10.01 13.76 -9.54
C ASN A 145 8.61 14.35 -9.75
N LEU A 146 8.34 14.84 -10.96
CA LEU A 146 7.04 15.41 -11.35
C LEU A 146 5.99 14.35 -11.71
N ALA A 147 6.37 13.08 -11.86
CA ALA A 147 5.42 12.00 -12.12
C ALA A 147 4.75 11.49 -10.83
N GLN A 148 5.31 11.83 -9.66
CA GLN A 148 4.78 11.49 -8.36
C GLN A 148 4.16 12.74 -7.72
N ASP A 149 2.86 12.65 -7.42
CA ASP A 149 2.12 13.74 -6.76
C ASP A 149 2.64 13.96 -5.33
N LEU A 150 2.59 15.21 -4.87
CA LEU A 150 2.85 15.55 -3.47
C LEU A 150 1.64 15.20 -2.61
N TYR A 151 1.87 14.61 -1.44
CA TYR A 151 0.82 14.43 -0.44
C TYR A 151 0.67 15.72 0.38
N VAL A 152 -0.34 16.51 0.04
CA VAL A 152 -0.64 17.80 0.67
C VAL A 152 -1.87 17.70 1.58
N SER A 153 -1.79 18.21 2.81
CA SER A 153 -2.94 18.34 3.71
C SER A 153 -3.81 19.54 3.35
N GLY A 154 -5.02 19.60 3.90
CA GLY A 154 -5.75 20.87 3.96
C GLY A 154 -5.05 21.89 4.88
N ALA A 155 -5.60 23.10 4.92
CA ALA A 155 -5.11 24.17 5.77
C ALA A 155 -5.12 23.78 7.27
N LEU A 156 -4.01 24.04 7.93
CA LEU A 156 -3.81 23.81 9.36
C LEU A 156 -4.20 25.06 10.18
N LYS A 157 -4.10 24.96 11.51
CA LYS A 157 -4.52 26.04 12.42
C LYS A 157 -3.73 27.33 12.22
N THR A 158 -2.47 27.23 11.81
CA THR A 158 -1.65 28.41 11.46
C THR A 158 -1.88 28.95 10.06
N GLY A 159 -2.69 28.29 9.22
CA GLY A 159 -2.85 28.60 7.80
C GLY A 159 -1.79 27.99 6.88
N ARG A 160 -0.81 27.26 7.42
CA ARG A 160 0.14 26.44 6.64
C ARG A 160 -0.53 25.13 6.18
N VAL A 161 0.14 24.43 5.28
CA VAL A 161 -0.14 23.05 4.87
C VAL A 161 1.01 22.13 5.26
N MET A 162 0.69 20.87 5.57
CA MET A 162 1.67 19.79 5.61
C MET A 162 1.85 19.28 4.19
N VAL A 163 3.09 19.19 3.74
CA VAL A 163 3.46 18.60 2.47
C VAL A 163 4.41 17.45 2.73
N LYS A 164 4.09 16.28 2.18
CA LYS A 164 4.91 15.08 2.20
C LYS A 164 5.27 14.68 0.77
N ASP A 165 6.56 14.55 0.49
CA ASP A 165 7.06 13.97 -0.74
C ASP A 165 7.05 12.44 -0.63
N GLU A 166 6.14 11.79 -1.36
CA GLU A 166 6.03 10.33 -1.38
C GLU A 166 7.17 9.66 -2.18
N ASP A 167 7.86 10.37 -3.08
CA ASP A 167 8.93 9.81 -3.91
C ASP A 167 10.13 9.34 -3.07
N VAL A 168 10.43 10.10 -2.02
CA VAL A 168 11.56 9.84 -1.11
C VAL A 168 11.13 9.24 0.23
N CYS A 169 9.84 9.04 0.47
CA CYS A 169 9.37 8.47 1.73
C CYS A 169 9.62 6.96 1.79
N LEU A 170 10.30 6.51 2.85
CA LEU A 170 10.57 5.08 3.09
C LEU A 170 9.45 4.33 3.80
N HIS A 171 8.32 4.99 4.09
CA HIS A 171 7.19 4.42 4.85
C HIS A 171 7.60 3.83 6.21
N CYS A 172 8.64 4.40 6.84
CA CYS A 172 9.23 3.86 8.06
C CYS A 172 8.44 4.11 9.36
N GLY A 173 7.35 4.88 9.30
CA GLY A 173 6.45 5.22 10.42
C GLY A 173 7.06 5.97 11.61
N LEU A 174 8.34 6.38 11.56
CA LEU A 174 8.95 7.22 12.61
C LEU A 174 8.16 8.52 12.88
N CYS A 175 7.51 9.08 11.86
CA CYS A 175 6.64 10.25 12.00
C CYS A 175 5.39 9.98 12.84
N ALA A 176 4.78 8.79 12.72
CA ALA A 176 3.65 8.35 13.54
C ALA A 176 4.07 8.12 14.99
N GLU A 177 5.19 7.43 15.19
CA GLU A 177 5.76 7.17 16.52
C GLU A 177 6.11 8.45 17.28
N ARG A 178 6.67 9.44 16.57
CA ARG A 178 7.10 10.69 17.19
C ARG A 178 5.96 11.67 17.43
N CYS A 179 4.79 11.46 16.83
CA CYS A 179 3.70 12.41 16.86
C CYS A 179 2.96 12.39 18.22
N PRO A 180 3.03 13.44 19.05
CA PRO A 180 2.44 13.43 20.40
C PRO A 180 0.90 13.41 20.40
N THR A 181 0.26 13.77 19.28
CA THR A 181 -1.20 13.84 19.16
C THR A 181 -1.80 12.73 18.29
N GLY A 182 -0.97 11.84 17.72
CA GLY A 182 -1.44 10.85 16.73
C GLY A 182 -2.00 11.47 15.44
N ALA A 183 -1.50 12.65 15.04
CA ALA A 183 -1.81 13.24 13.73
C ALA A 183 -1.21 12.45 12.56
N TRP A 184 -0.14 11.70 12.79
CA TRP A 184 0.34 10.68 11.87
C TRP A 184 -0.06 9.30 12.38
N ASP A 185 -0.58 8.48 11.49
CA ASP A 185 -1.02 7.11 11.77
C ASP A 185 -0.55 6.16 10.67
N MET A 186 -0.26 4.91 11.04
CA MET A 186 0.07 3.84 10.11
C MET A 186 -1.17 2.96 9.94
N GLN A 187 -1.77 2.98 8.75
CA GLN A 187 -3.04 2.31 8.50
C GLN A 187 -2.88 1.18 7.51
N LYS A 188 -3.35 -0.01 7.89
CA LYS A 188 -3.35 -1.17 7.01
C LYS A 188 -4.42 -1.00 5.93
N TYR A 189 -3.99 -1.07 4.69
CA TYR A 189 -4.81 -1.06 3.49
C TYR A 189 -5.17 -2.48 3.07
N LEU A 190 -6.47 -2.76 3.06
CA LEU A 190 -7.00 -4.02 2.55
C LEU A 190 -7.66 -3.79 1.20
N PHE A 191 -7.00 -4.28 0.14
CA PHE A 191 -7.57 -4.32 -1.19
C PHE A 191 -8.39 -5.59 -1.40
N LYS A 192 -9.70 -5.44 -1.66
CA LYS A 192 -10.55 -6.55 -2.11
C LYS A 192 -11.09 -6.22 -3.47
N THR A 193 -10.75 -7.03 -4.47
CA THR A 193 -11.32 -6.86 -5.81
C THR A 193 -12.85 -7.05 -5.78
N ALA A 194 -13.56 -6.32 -6.66
CA ALA A 194 -14.99 -6.48 -6.80
C ALA A 194 -15.32 -7.89 -7.33
N MET A 195 -16.23 -8.58 -6.65
CA MET A 195 -16.67 -9.91 -7.04
C MET A 195 -18.10 -9.85 -7.59
N ALA A 196 -18.52 -10.85 -8.37
CA ALA A 196 -19.86 -10.91 -8.94
C ALA A 196 -20.98 -10.84 -7.87
N GLU A 197 -20.72 -11.34 -6.67
CA GLU A 197 -21.64 -11.24 -5.53
C GLU A 197 -21.83 -9.79 -5.04
N SER A 198 -20.78 -8.95 -5.16
CA SER A 198 -20.82 -7.53 -4.79
C SER A 198 -21.80 -6.76 -5.69
N ALA A 199 -21.99 -7.18 -6.94
CA ALA A 199 -22.97 -6.59 -7.86
C ALA A 199 -24.43 -6.84 -7.44
N LYS A 200 -24.71 -7.89 -6.66
CA LYS A 200 -26.06 -8.22 -6.18
C LYS A 200 -26.49 -7.37 -4.97
N ARG A 201 -25.56 -6.70 -4.29
CA ARG A 201 -25.80 -5.88 -3.09
C ARG A 201 -24.88 -4.65 -3.09
N PRO A 202 -25.18 -3.59 -3.86
CA PRO A 202 -24.44 -2.34 -3.78
C PRO A 202 -24.50 -1.81 -2.34
N GLY A 203 -23.34 -1.72 -1.66
CA GLY A 203 -23.21 -1.11 -0.33
C GLY A 203 -23.05 -2.05 0.88
N ARG A 204 -23.11 -3.38 0.72
CA ARG A 204 -22.81 -4.31 1.85
C ARG A 204 -21.39 -4.84 1.71
N ALA A 205 -20.42 -4.16 2.32
CA ALA A 205 -19.08 -4.72 2.50
C ALA A 205 -19.21 -6.12 3.12
N ARG A 206 -18.50 -7.12 2.55
CA ARG A 206 -18.37 -8.42 3.22
C ARG A 206 -17.82 -8.13 4.62
N PRO A 207 -18.41 -8.67 5.71
CA PRO A 207 -17.78 -8.58 7.02
C PRO A 207 -16.33 -9.05 6.86
N ALA A 208 -15.40 -8.33 7.47
CA ALA A 208 -14.02 -8.76 7.54
C ALA A 208 -14.03 -10.22 8.02
N LEU A 209 -13.34 -11.09 7.31
CA LEU A 209 -13.09 -12.43 7.82
C LEU A 209 -12.35 -12.21 9.14
N GLU A 210 -12.96 -12.57 10.27
CA GLU A 210 -12.25 -12.61 11.55
C GLU A 210 -11.08 -13.57 11.34
N VAL A 211 -9.87 -13.00 11.21
CA VAL A 211 -8.65 -13.79 11.30
C VAL A 211 -8.56 -14.13 12.78
N ALA A 212 -8.87 -15.38 13.11
CA ALA A 212 -8.70 -15.90 14.46
C ALA A 212 -7.25 -15.64 14.90
N ALA A 213 -7.12 -15.07 16.09
CA ALA A 213 -5.85 -14.74 16.74
C ALA A 213 -4.96 -15.98 16.94
#